data_AF-A0A0J8WZU5-F1
#
_entry.id   AF-A0A0J8WZU5-F1
#
_cell.length_a   1.000
_cell.length_b   1.000
_cell.length_c   1.000
_cell.angle_alpha   90.00
_cell.angle_beta   90.00
_cell.angle_gamma   90.00
#
_symmetry.space_group_name_H-M   'P 1'
#
loop_
_entity.id
_entity.type
_entity.pdbx_description
1 polymer ?
#
loop_
_entity_poly.entity_id
_entity_poly.type
_entity_poly.pdbx_seq_one_letter_code
_entity_poly.pdbx_strand_id
1 'polypeptide(L)'
;MAAVTGQTVADFLGGGTDTNLVALAGNHADVITKMCRAYTRGGGFTGDEPNGEIASVITTAAARLVSNPEQLPHDVGSVSMRGGFNGFSLTERIVLNRYRKMAQ
;
A
#
# COMPACT_ATOMS: atom_id res chain seq x y z
N MET A 1 1.02 16.88 -1.49
CA MET A 1 -0.22 16.08 -1.41
C MET A 1 -0.12 15.36 -0.09
N ALA A 2 -1.17 15.32 0.72
CA ALA A 2 -1.03 14.75 2.07
C ALA A 2 -0.50 13.31 2.04
N ALA A 3 0.27 12.94 3.06
CA ALA A 3 0.72 11.58 3.27
C ALA A 3 -0.48 10.60 3.31
N VAL A 4 -0.28 9.37 2.83
CA VAL A 4 -1.31 8.33 2.94
C VAL A 4 -1.39 7.89 4.39
N THR A 5 -2.54 8.13 5.02
CA THR A 5 -2.76 7.80 6.43
C THR A 5 -3.52 6.49 6.58
N GLY A 6 -3.56 5.98 7.82
CA GLY A 6 -4.44 4.85 8.16
C GLY A 6 -5.91 5.15 7.87
N GLN A 7 -6.36 6.40 8.05
CA GLN A 7 -7.72 6.81 7.74
C GLN A 7 -8.00 6.66 6.23
N THR A 8 -7.08 7.10 5.37
CA THR A 8 -7.22 6.99 3.91
C THR A 8 -7.43 5.54 3.47
N VAL A 9 -6.66 4.60 4.04
CA VAL A 9 -6.73 3.18 3.69
C VAL A 9 -7.98 2.52 4.29
N ALA A 10 -8.34 2.86 5.53
CA ALA A 10 -9.56 2.34 6.17
C ALA A 10 -10.83 2.82 5.46
N ASP A 11 -10.89 4.09 5.05
CA ASP A 11 -11.98 4.64 4.24
C ASP A 11 -12.08 3.91 2.89
N PHE A 12 -10.94 3.64 2.24
CA PHE A 12 -10.90 2.88 0.98
C PHE A 12 -11.45 1.45 1.13
N LEU A 13 -11.25 0.82 2.29
CA LEU A 13 -11.79 -0.50 2.63
C LEU A 13 -13.25 -0.45 3.11
N GLY A 14 -13.84 0.74 3.26
CA GLY A 14 -15.20 0.93 3.78
C GLY A 14 -15.32 0.80 5.31
N GLY A 15 -14.20 0.76 6.04
CA GLY A 15 -14.14 0.60 7.49
C GLY A 15 -13.62 1.83 8.24
N GLY A 16 -13.76 3.03 7.67
CA GLY A 16 -13.21 4.28 8.21
C GLY A 16 -13.59 4.63 9.65
N THR A 17 -14.68 4.07 10.18
CA THR A 17 -15.13 4.29 11.55
C THR A 17 -14.53 3.29 12.56
N ASP A 18 -13.87 2.23 12.09
CA ASP A 18 -13.19 1.25 12.95
C ASP A 18 -11.79 1.76 13.30
N THR A 19 -11.61 2.19 14.55
CA THR A 19 -10.36 2.75 15.04
C THR A 19 -9.21 1.75 15.07
N ASN A 20 -9.50 0.46 15.27
CA ASN A 20 -8.48 -0.60 15.21
C ASN A 20 -8.00 -0.81 13.77
N LEU A 21 -8.94 -0.80 12.82
CA LEU A 21 -8.61 -0.88 11.40
C LEU A 21 -7.79 0.32 10.95
N VAL A 22 -8.15 1.53 11.35
CA VAL A 22 -7.39 2.77 11.05
C VAL A 22 -5.96 2.67 11.59
N ALA A 23 -5.78 2.20 12.82
CA ALA A 23 -4.44 2.04 13.41
C ALA A 23 -3.59 0.99 12.66
N LEU A 24 -4.18 -0.17 12.36
CA LEU A 24 -3.51 -1.24 11.60
C LEU A 24 -3.13 -0.77 10.20
N ALA A 25 -4.06 -0.09 9.52
CA ALA A 25 -3.85 0.43 8.18
C ALA A 25 -2.77 1.51 8.13
N GLY A 26 -2.64 2.31 9.19
CA GLY A 26 -1.55 3.29 9.34
C GLY A 26 -0.16 2.63 9.33
N ASN A 27 -0.01 1.54 10.09
CA ASN A 27 1.25 0.79 10.12
C ASN A 27 1.60 0.20 8.75
N HIS A 28 0.62 -0.36 8.04
CA HIS A 28 0.85 -0.91 6.70
C HIS A 28 1.13 0.17 5.65
N ALA A 29 0.43 1.31 5.72
CA ALA A 29 0.67 2.45 4.83
C ALA A 29 2.09 3.01 4.97
N ASP A 30 2.62 3.12 6.20
CA ASP A 30 3.99 3.57 6.46
C ASP A 30 5.03 2.62 5.82
N VAL A 31 4.87 1.31 6.02
CA VAL A 31 5.76 0.29 5.41
C VAL A 31 5.74 0.39 3.88
N ILE A 32 4.55 0.43 3.27
CA ILE A 32 4.42 0.51 1.81
C ILE A 32 4.96 1.84 1.27
N THR A 33 4.79 2.94 2.01
CA THR A 33 5.36 4.25 1.65
C THR A 33 6.88 4.16 1.55
N LYS A 34 7.54 3.56 2.55
CA LYS A 34 8.99 3.33 2.55
C LYS A 34 9.43 2.46 1.37
N MET A 35 8.69 1.39 1.06
CA MET A 35 8.98 0.53 -0.10
C MET A 35 8.86 1.29 -1.43
N CYS A 36 7.81 2.09 -1.60
CA CYS A 36 7.61 2.91 -2.80
C CYS A 36 8.72 3.95 -2.96
N ARG A 37 9.08 4.65 -1.87
CA ARG A 37 10.15 5.65 -1.88
C ARG A 37 11.51 5.04 -2.20
N ALA A 38 11.81 3.86 -1.65
CA ALA A 38 13.02 3.13 -1.97
C ALA A 38 13.06 2.73 -3.45
N TYR A 39 11.94 2.20 -3.97
CA TYR A 39 11.81 1.81 -5.37
C TYR A 39 12.05 2.97 -6.34
N THR A 40 11.48 4.15 -6.05
CA THR A 40 11.61 5.34 -6.91
C THR A 40 12.85 6.18 -6.62
N ARG A 41 13.64 5.83 -5.60
CA ARG A 41 14.75 6.66 -5.07
C ARG A 41 14.30 8.09 -4.74
N GLY A 42 13.12 8.21 -4.12
CA GLY A 42 12.47 9.48 -3.82
C GLY A 42 11.83 10.20 -5.01
N GLY A 43 11.87 9.62 -6.22
CA GLY A 43 11.13 10.16 -7.37
C GLY A 43 9.63 10.16 -7.09
N GLY A 44 8.96 11.30 -7.36
CA GLY A 44 7.54 11.47 -7.08
C GLY A 44 7.19 11.76 -5.61
N PHE A 45 8.19 12.03 -4.75
CA PHE A 45 8.00 12.46 -3.37
C PHE A 45 8.49 13.90 -3.15
N THR A 46 7.82 14.62 -2.24
CA THR A 46 8.27 15.88 -1.65
C THR A 46 8.49 15.65 -0.16
N GLY A 47 9.75 15.50 0.26
CA GLY A 47 10.05 15.01 1.61
C GLY A 47 9.54 13.58 1.78
N ASP A 48 8.60 13.40 2.72
CA ASP A 48 7.92 12.11 2.98
C ASP A 48 6.55 11.99 2.27
N GLU A 49 6.11 13.06 1.59
CA GLU A 49 4.80 13.10 0.93
C GLU A 49 4.87 12.54 -0.51
N PRO A 50 4.14 11.45 -0.83
CA PRO A 50 4.00 10.98 -2.20
C PRO A 50 3.10 11.91 -3.02
N ASN A 51 3.30 11.96 -4.34
CA ASN A 51 2.31 12.54 -5.24
C ASN A 51 1.06 11.64 -5.35
N GLY A 52 0.01 12.14 -6.02
CA GLY A 52 -1.27 11.41 -6.13
C GLY A 52 -1.17 10.03 -6.78
N GLU A 53 -0.28 9.87 -7.76
CA GLU A 53 -0.10 8.59 -8.45
C GLU A 53 0.52 7.55 -7.49
N ILE A 54 1.61 7.90 -6.80
CA ILE A 54 2.24 6.99 -5.84
C ILE A 54 1.34 6.76 -4.62
N ALA A 55 0.59 7.77 -4.17
CA ALA A 55 -0.38 7.63 -3.08
C ALA A 55 -1.46 6.57 -3.41
N SER A 56 -1.91 6.49 -4.67
CA SER A 56 -2.85 5.45 -5.10
C SER A 56 -2.25 4.04 -4.98
N VAL A 57 -0.98 3.87 -5.38
CA VAL A 57 -0.24 2.60 -5.25
C VAL A 57 -0.06 2.22 -3.79
N ILE A 58 0.30 3.18 -2.93
CA ILE A 58 0.44 2.94 -1.50
C ILE A 58 -0.88 2.47 -0.91
N THR A 59 -1.98 3.13 -1.26
CA THR A 59 -3.33 2.80 -0.76
C THR A 59 -3.75 1.39 -1.17
N THR A 60 -3.62 1.02 -2.46
CA THR A 60 -4.04 -0.30 -2.95
C THR A 60 -3.16 -1.42 -2.42
N ALA A 61 -1.86 -1.21 -2.28
CA ALA A 61 -0.95 -2.20 -1.73
C ALA A 61 -1.15 -2.37 -0.21
N ALA A 62 -1.31 -1.28 0.54
CA ALA A 62 -1.60 -1.32 1.97
C ALA A 62 -2.94 -2.00 2.25
N ALA A 63 -3.98 -1.73 1.44
CA ALA A 63 -5.28 -2.38 1.57
C ALA A 63 -5.17 -3.92 1.44
N ARG A 64 -4.32 -4.43 0.54
CA ARG A 64 -4.06 -5.87 0.42
C ARG A 64 -3.34 -6.46 1.64
N LEU A 65 -2.41 -5.72 2.24
CA LEU A 65 -1.77 -6.12 3.49
C LEU A 65 -2.77 -6.15 4.64
N VAL A 66 -3.58 -5.10 4.79
CA VAL A 66 -4.63 -5.02 5.84
C VAL A 66 -5.62 -6.18 5.71
N SER A 67 -5.98 -6.56 4.48
CA SER A 67 -6.96 -7.63 4.23
C SER A 67 -6.41 -9.04 4.52
N ASN A 68 -5.10 -9.25 4.44
CA ASN A 68 -4.45 -10.49 4.85
C ASN A 68 -3.08 -10.19 5.52
N PRO A 69 -3.09 -9.77 6.81
CA PRO A 69 -1.88 -9.31 7.50
C PRO A 69 -0.84 -10.42 7.70
N GLU A 70 -1.28 -11.67 7.85
CA GLU A 70 -0.38 -12.82 7.99
C GLU A 70 0.34 -13.14 6.67
N GLN A 71 -0.23 -12.69 5.54
CA GLN A 71 0.27 -12.96 4.19
C GLN A 71 0.38 -14.45 3.85
N LEU A 72 -0.25 -15.32 4.64
CA LEU A 72 -0.25 -16.76 4.44
C LEU A 72 -1.54 -17.19 3.74
N PRO A 73 -1.46 -18.04 2.70
CA PRO A 73 -2.62 -18.69 2.15
C PRO A 73 -3.27 -19.57 3.21
N HIS A 74 -4.59 -19.46 3.37
CA HIS A 74 -5.34 -20.30 4.29
C HIS A 74 -6.73 -20.59 3.75
N ASP A 75 -7.32 -21.67 4.26
CA ASP A 75 -8.66 -22.14 3.89
C ASP A 75 -9.56 -22.12 5.12
N VAL A 76 -10.75 -21.52 4.97
CA VAL A 76 -11.79 -21.51 5.99
C VAL A 76 -13.05 -22.11 5.38
N GLY A 77 -13.29 -23.39 5.70
CA GLY A 77 -14.38 -24.15 5.09
C GLY A 77 -14.22 -24.26 3.57
N SER A 78 -15.17 -23.71 2.82
CA SER A 78 -15.13 -23.66 1.35
C SER A 78 -14.49 -22.38 0.79
N VAL A 79 -14.07 -21.44 1.64
CA VAL A 79 -13.47 -20.17 1.23
C VAL A 79 -11.95 -20.29 1.29
N SER A 80 -11.31 -20.08 0.15
CA SER A 80 -9.85 -20.04 0.06
C SER A 80 -9.36 -18.60 -0.01
N MET A 81 -8.56 -18.18 0.98
CA MET A 81 -7.78 -16.96 0.90
C MET A 81 -6.44 -17.28 0.27
N ARG A 82 -6.21 -16.72 -0.93
CA ARG A 82 -4.97 -16.90 -1.70
C ARG A 82 -4.26 -15.58 -1.98
N GLY A 83 -4.87 -14.45 -1.63
CA GLY A 83 -4.32 -13.11 -1.82
C GLY A 83 -3.45 -12.70 -0.65
N GLY A 84 -2.23 -12.23 -0.93
CA GLY A 84 -1.31 -11.60 0.01
C GLY A 84 -0.39 -10.64 -0.72
N PHE A 85 0.23 -9.69 -0.02
CA PHE A 85 1.21 -8.80 -0.64
C PHE A 85 2.54 -9.55 -0.90
N ASN A 86 2.64 -10.17 -2.07
CA ASN A 86 3.86 -10.85 -2.54
C ASN A 86 4.74 -9.92 -3.41
N GLY A 87 4.38 -8.64 -3.45
CA GLY A 87 5.02 -7.62 -4.28
C GLY A 87 4.00 -6.67 -4.90
N PHE A 88 4.52 -5.64 -5.58
CA PHE A 88 3.70 -4.74 -6.37
C PHE A 88 3.17 -5.46 -7.61
N SER A 89 1.87 -5.30 -7.85
CA SER A 89 1.21 -5.77 -9.07
C SER A 89 1.82 -5.11 -10.31
N LEU A 90 1.53 -5.67 -11.50
CA LEU A 90 1.98 -5.07 -12.75
C LEU A 90 1.49 -3.62 -12.89
N THR A 91 0.23 -3.37 -12.56
CA THR A 91 -0.39 -2.04 -12.65
C THR A 91 0.27 -1.04 -11.71
N GLU A 92 0.57 -1.44 -10.48
CA GLU A 92 1.29 -0.58 -9.53
C GLU A 92 2.72 -0.31 -9.99
N ARG A 93 3.41 -1.32 -10.54
CA ARG A 93 4.75 -1.13 -11.11
C ARG A 93 4.73 -0.23 -12.33
N ILE A 94 3.69 -0.24 -13.17
CA ILE A 94 3.56 0.71 -14.29
C ILE A 94 3.63 2.15 -13.77
N VAL A 95 2.91 2.46 -12.68
CA VAL A 95 2.95 3.78 -12.03
C VAL A 95 4.34 4.06 -11.45
N LEU A 96 4.86 3.15 -10.61
CA LEU A 96 6.15 3.36 -9.94
C LEU A 96 7.32 3.50 -10.93
N ASN A 97 7.27 2.80 -12.06
CA ASN A 97 8.30 2.86 -13.10
C ASN A 97 8.41 4.24 -13.75
N ARG A 98 7.32 5.03 -13.78
CA ARG A 98 7.35 6.41 -14.28
C ARG A 98 8.26 7.32 -13.44
N TYR A 99 8.42 6.99 -12.17
CA TYR A 99 9.22 7.76 -11.21
C TYR A 99 10.56 7.09 -10.85
N ARG A 100 10.79 5.87 -11.33
CA ARG A 100 12.00 5.12 -11.04
C ARG A 100 13.20 5.72 -11.77
N LYS A 101 14.24 6.07 -11.02
CA LYS A 101 15.56 6.38 -11.58
C LYS A 101 16.27 5.07 -11.90
N MET A 102 16.52 4.80 -13.18
CA MET A 102 17.35 3.66 -13.61
C MET A 102 18.78 3.83 -13.07
N ALA A 103 19.46 2.72 -12.78
CA ALA A 103 20.91 2.79 -12.55
C ALA A 103 21.58 3.26 -13.85
N GLN A 104 22.47 4.24 -13.73
CA GLN A 104 23.38 4.62 -14.81
C GLN A 104 24.58 3.67 -14.81
#